data_AF-A0A382SHC3-F1
#
_entry.id   AF-A0A382SHC3-F1
#
_cell.length_a   1.000
_cell.length_b   1.000
_cell.length_c   1.000
_cell.angle_alpha   90.00
_cell.angle_beta   90.00
_cell.angle_gamma   90.00
#
_symmetry.space_group_name_H-M   'P 1'
#
loop_
_entity.id
_entity.type
_entity.pdbx_description
1 polymer ?
#
loop_
_entity_poly.entity_id
_entity_poly.type
_entity_poly.pdbx_seq_one_letter_code
_entity_poly.pdbx_strand_id
1 'polypeptide(L)'
;MQILGCSADPIKKQKKFCDKHGFKYPLLSDESHDMLEKYGVWGKKKFMGREYMGISRVTYIIDENGTIEKVYEKVKTTSHAKDIINDLE
;
A
#
# COMPACT_ATOMS: atom_id res chain seq x y z
N MET A 1 8.64 6.44 13.49
CA MET A 1 7.70 5.88 12.51
C MET A 1 8.33 5.92 11.12
N GLN A 2 8.38 4.79 10.43
CA GLN A 2 8.86 4.70 9.06
C GLN A 2 7.67 4.46 8.13
N ILE A 3 7.68 5.08 6.95
CA ILE A 3 6.65 4.90 5.93
C ILE A 3 7.25 4.06 4.80
N LEU A 4 6.49 3.08 4.32
CA LEU A 4 6.83 2.29 3.15
C LEU A 4 5.60 2.26 2.23
N GLY A 5 5.77 2.69 0.98
CA GLY A 5 4.78 2.44 -0.07
C GLY A 5 5.07 1.10 -0.75
N CYS A 6 4.05 0.41 -1.26
CA CYS A 6 4.23 -0.83 -2.02
C CYS A 6 3.22 -0.89 -3.18
N SER A 7 3.67 -1.32 -4.37
CA SER A 7 2.81 -1.74 -5.47
C SER A 7 3.52 -2.83 -6.31
N ALA A 8 2.80 -3.41 -7.27
CA ALA A 8 3.35 -4.35 -8.24
C ALA A 8 4.02 -3.66 -9.44
N ASP A 9 4.22 -2.33 -9.39
CA ASP A 9 4.94 -1.64 -10.46
C ASP A 9 6.43 -2.00 -10.44
N PRO A 10 7.08 -2.17 -11.61
CA PRO A 10 8.51 -2.44 -11.68
C PRO A 10 9.36 -1.35 -11.01
N ILE A 11 10.54 -1.74 -10.53
CA ILE A 11 11.49 -0.85 -9.83
C ILE A 11 11.71 0.46 -10.61
N LYS A 12 11.85 0.40 -11.94
CA LYS A 12 12.06 1.59 -12.79
C LYS A 12 10.87 2.55 -12.73
N LYS A 13 9.63 2.06 -12.67
CA LYS A 13 8.43 2.90 -12.56
C LYS A 13 8.31 3.49 -11.16
N GLN A 14 8.54 2.69 -10.11
CA GLN A 14 8.54 3.18 -8.73
C GLN A 14 9.57 4.30 -8.54
N LYS A 15 10.79 4.13 -9.05
CA LYS A 15 11.83 5.17 -9.00
C LYS A 15 11.38 6.45 -9.69
N LYS A 16 10.86 6.36 -10.92
CA LYS A 16 10.34 7.54 -11.65
C LYS A 16 9.21 8.23 -10.89
N PHE A 17 8.32 7.48 -10.26
CA PHE A 17 7.21 8.02 -9.48
C PHE A 17 7.71 8.72 -8.20
N CYS A 18 8.66 8.11 -7.50
CA CYS A 18 9.35 8.70 -6.36
C CYS A 18 10.02 10.03 -6.73
N ASP A 19 10.85 10.02 -7.78
CA ASP A 19 11.60 11.19 -8.24
C ASP A 19 10.64 12.32 -8.68
N LYS A 20 9.57 11.98 -9.41
CA LYS A 20 8.58 12.96 -9.91
C LYS A 20 7.85 13.69 -8.79
N HIS A 21 7.54 12.99 -7.70
CA HIS A 21 6.74 13.55 -6.59
C HIS A 21 7.57 13.92 -5.37
N GLY A 22 8.89 13.68 -5.40
CA GLY A 22 9.82 14.06 -4.33
C GLY A 22 9.54 13.34 -3.00
N PHE A 23 9.11 12.08 -3.05
CA PHE A 23 8.83 11.33 -1.82
C PHE A 23 10.11 11.12 -0.99
N LYS A 24 9.98 11.29 0.32
CA LYS A 24 11.08 11.11 1.29
C LYS A 24 11.08 9.73 1.95
N TYR A 25 10.28 8.80 1.42
CA TYR A 25 10.13 7.46 1.94
C TYR A 25 10.25 6.42 0.81
N PRO A 26 10.69 5.19 1.12
CA PRO A 26 10.84 4.14 0.12
C PRO A 26 9.51 3.72 -0.52
N LEU A 27 9.56 3.40 -1.81
CA LEU A 27 8.52 2.71 -2.55
C LEU A 27 9.03 1.32 -2.97
N LEU A 28 8.43 0.28 -2.40
CA LEU A 28 8.72 -1.12 -2.67
C LEU A 28 8.05 -1.57 -3.97
N SER A 29 8.73 -2.45 -4.69
CA SER A 29 8.26 -3.08 -5.92
C SER A 29 8.09 -4.58 -5.66
N ASP A 30 6.86 -5.07 -5.73
CA ASP A 30 6.52 -6.48 -5.60
C ASP A 30 5.92 -6.99 -6.93
N GLU A 31 6.75 -7.11 -7.96
CA GLU A 31 6.34 -7.60 -9.28
C GLU A 31 5.87 -9.07 -9.24
N SER A 32 6.35 -9.85 -8.25
CA SER A 32 5.93 -11.23 -7.98
C SER A 32 4.52 -11.34 -7.40
N HIS A 33 4.06 -10.31 -6.69
CA HIS A 33 2.88 -10.29 -5.83
C HIS A 33 3.00 -11.15 -4.55
N ASP A 34 4.15 -11.77 -4.27
CA ASP A 34 4.34 -12.64 -3.09
C ASP A 34 4.01 -11.95 -1.76
N MET A 35 4.40 -10.69 -1.62
CA MET A 35 4.11 -9.90 -0.43
C MET A 35 2.64 -9.45 -0.45
N LEU A 36 2.16 -8.96 -1.59
CA LEU A 36 0.76 -8.55 -1.76
C LEU A 36 -0.24 -9.69 -1.48
N GLU A 37 0.11 -10.93 -1.83
CA GLU A 37 -0.66 -12.14 -1.51
C GLU A 37 -0.60 -12.47 -0.02
N LYS A 38 0.58 -12.47 0.61
CA LYS A 38 0.75 -12.74 2.04
C LYS A 38 0.01 -11.73 2.93
N TYR A 39 -0.08 -10.48 2.50
CA TYR A 39 -0.84 -9.44 3.18
C TYR A 39 -2.34 -9.46 2.82
N GLY A 40 -2.77 -10.33 1.90
CA GLY A 40 -4.18 -10.49 1.52
C GLY A 40 -4.74 -9.34 0.68
N VAL A 41 -3.87 -8.54 0.06
CA VAL A 41 -4.29 -7.36 -0.74
C VAL A 41 -4.33 -7.63 -2.23
N TRP A 42 -3.75 -8.73 -2.71
CA TRP A 42 -3.88 -9.20 -4.08
C TRP A 42 -5.10 -10.09 -4.25
N GLY A 43 -6.04 -9.71 -5.11
CA GLY A 43 -7.28 -10.48 -5.27
C GLY A 43 -8.09 -10.11 -6.51
N LYS A 44 -9.15 -10.89 -6.76
CA LYS A 44 -10.08 -10.64 -7.85
C LYS A 44 -10.86 -9.35 -7.61
N LYS A 45 -10.89 -8.50 -8.62
CA LYS A 45 -11.68 -7.27 -8.69
C LYS A 45 -12.63 -7.34 -9.86
N LYS A 46 -13.82 -6.79 -9.69
CA LYS A 46 -14.81 -6.63 -10.76
C LYS A 46 -14.96 -5.15 -11.09
N PHE A 47 -14.75 -4.80 -12.35
CA PHE A 47 -14.98 -3.45 -12.85
C PHE A 47 -15.71 -3.52 -14.19
N MET A 48 -16.85 -2.84 -14.29
CA MET A 48 -17.69 -2.80 -15.50
C MET A 48 -17.96 -4.20 -16.08
N GLY A 49 -18.33 -5.16 -15.22
CA GLY A 49 -18.63 -6.54 -15.64
C GLY A 49 -17.42 -7.42 -15.96
N ARG A 50 -16.20 -6.88 -15.95
CA ARG A 50 -14.96 -7.64 -16.17
C ARG A 50 -14.29 -7.99 -14.85
N GLU A 51 -13.79 -9.21 -14.73
CA GLU A 51 -12.97 -9.66 -13.60
C GLU A 51 -11.48 -9.59 -13.97
N TYR A 52 -10.67 -9.07 -13.04
CA TYR A 52 -9.22 -8.99 -13.18
C TYR A 52 -8.57 -9.10 -11.79
N MET A 53 -7.31 -9.51 -11.74
CA MET A 53 -6.55 -9.47 -10.49
C MET A 53 -6.03 -8.05 -10.25
N GLY A 54 -6.12 -7.57 -9.01
CA GLY A 54 -5.67 -6.24 -8.68
C GLY A 54 -5.40 -6.03 -7.19
N ILE A 55 -4.60 -5.01 -6.89
CA ILE A 55 -4.21 -4.66 -5.53
C ILE A 55 -5.32 -3.84 -4.85
N SER A 56 -5.77 -4.27 -3.68
CA SER A 56 -6.62 -3.49 -2.78
C SER A 56 -5.81 -2.48 -1.99
N ARG A 57 -6.31 -1.24 -1.87
CA ARG A 57 -5.66 -0.20 -1.08
C ARG A 57 -5.91 -0.48 0.40
N VAL A 58 -4.85 -0.87 1.10
CA VAL A 58 -4.85 -1.14 2.54
C VAL A 58 -3.62 -0.48 3.16
N THR A 59 -3.72 -0.06 4.41
CA THR A 59 -2.58 0.40 5.21
C THR A 59 -2.51 -0.41 6.49
N TYR A 60 -1.30 -0.80 6.88
CA TYR A 60 -1.01 -1.56 8.09
C TYR A 60 -0.15 -0.72 9.02
N ILE A 61 -0.46 -0.73 10.31
CA ILE A 61 0.44 -0.27 11.37
C ILE A 61 1.10 -1.51 11.95
N ILE A 62 2.43 -1.51 11.96
CA ILE A 62 3.24 -2.65 12.37
C ILE A 62 4.19 -2.18 13.47
N ASP A 63 4.20 -2.87 14.60
CA ASP A 63 5.09 -2.57 15.74
C ASP A 63 6.53 -3.03 15.47
N GLU A 64 7.45 -2.77 16.41
CA GLU A 64 8.84 -3.19 16.33
C GLU A 64 9.05 -4.72 16.35
N ASN A 65 8.05 -5.49 16.79
CA ASN A 65 8.08 -6.94 16.83
C ASN A 65 7.58 -7.57 15.52
N GLY A 66 7.11 -6.76 14.57
CA GLY A 66 6.52 -7.21 13.32
C GLY A 66 5.04 -7.60 13.42
N THR A 67 4.37 -7.22 14.51
CA THR A 67 2.94 -7.46 14.74
C THR A 67 2.11 -6.37 14.08
N ILE A 68 1.07 -6.76 13.33
CA ILE A 68 0.10 -5.82 12.78
C ILE A 68 -0.83 -5.37 13.91
N GLU A 69 -0.70 -4.12 14.36
CA GLU A 69 -1.55 -3.55 15.41
C GLU A 69 -2.87 -3.02 14.85
N LYS A 70 -2.86 -2.53 13.60
CA LYS A 70 -4.04 -1.92 12.98
C LYS A 70 -4.05 -2.08 11.46
N VAL A 71 -5.25 -2.25 10.92
CA VAL A 71 -5.50 -2.40 9.47
C VAL A 71 -6.55 -1.38 9.02
N TYR A 72 -6.24 -0.66 7.96
CA TYR A 72 -7.13 0.32 7.33
C TYR A 72 -7.51 -0.12 5.93
N GLU A 73 -8.76 -0.54 5.75
CA GLU A 73 -9.32 -0.94 4.46
C GLU A 73 -10.32 0.08 3.92
N LYS A 74 -10.55 0.09 2.60
CA LYS A 74 -11.60 0.91 1.95
C LYS A 74 -11.54 2.41 2.30
N VAL A 75 -10.33 2.92 2.44
CA VAL A 75 -10.03 4.29 2.89
C VAL A 75 -10.33 5.35 1.83
N LYS A 76 -10.63 6.57 2.29
CA LYS A 76 -10.72 7.76 1.42
C LYS A 76 -9.34 8.38 1.26
N THR A 77 -8.80 8.36 0.04
CA THR A 77 -7.42 8.80 -0.23
C THR A 77 -7.13 10.25 0.16
N THR A 78 -8.15 11.11 0.20
CA THR A 78 -8.02 12.53 0.52
C THR A 78 -7.84 12.81 2.01
N SER A 79 -8.36 11.96 2.90
CA SER A 79 -8.28 12.13 4.36
C SER A 79 -7.30 11.17 5.03
N HIS A 80 -7.05 10.01 4.41
CA HIS A 80 -6.45 8.85 5.07
C HIS A 80 -5.16 9.11 5.85
N ALA A 81 -4.24 9.93 5.31
CA ALA A 81 -3.00 10.24 6.01
C ALA A 81 -3.25 10.99 7.33
N LYS A 82 -4.24 11.88 7.36
CA LYS A 82 -4.66 12.59 8.58
C LYS A 82 -5.40 11.66 9.53
N ASP A 83 -6.22 10.76 9.00
CA ASP A 83 -6.94 9.76 9.80
C ASP A 83 -5.94 8.87 10.58
N ILE A 84 -4.84 8.44 9.94
CA ILE A 84 -3.76 7.69 10.61
C ILE A 84 -3.08 8.53 11.69
N ILE A 85 -2.73 9.79 11.40
CA ILE A 85 -2.03 10.65 12.38
C ILE A 85 -2.89 10.84 13.63
N ASN A 86 -4.18 11.15 13.47
CA ASN A 86 -5.10 11.34 14.58
C ASN A 86 -5.29 10.07 15.42
N ASP A 87 -5.18 8.90 14.81
CA ASP A 87 -5.33 7.61 15.50
C ASP A 87 -4.07 7.19 16.29
N LEU A 88 -2.92 7.81 16.01
CA LEU A 88 -1.64 7.55 16.67
C LEU A 88 -1.31 8.57 17.77
N GLU A 89 -2.08 9.67 17.85
CA GLU A 89 -2.05 10.66 18.94
C GLU A 89 -2.88 10.19 20.15
#